data_AF-A0A8T3P0E1-F1
#
_entry.id   AF-A0A8T3P0E1-F1
#
_cell.length_a   1.000
_cell.length_b   1.000
_cell.length_c   1.000
_cell.angle_alpha   90.00
_cell.angle_beta   90.00
_cell.angle_gamma   90.00
#
_symmetry.space_group_name_H-M   'P 1'
#
loop_
_entity.id
_entity.type
_entity.pdbx_description
1 polymer ?
#
loop_
_entity_poly.entity_id
_entity_poly.type
_entity_poly.pdbx_seq_one_letter_code
_entity_poly.pdbx_strand_id
1 'polypeptide(L)'
;MEPEQIAISILTIAMSGVVSGVVTFRLNAKRDSRQLRRQKLESLFQAFNGYVTQLGSHWIPHMAVMAGKIDYNAALDMTAKGATVEPRHFETLEMLVAIYFPELQGHLDRLLTLRKRANDILEQHKSVCRESGPHDGSRSLSMMRAASTELDKLEEDFRVAIRAEAAKLNREV
;
A
#
# COMPACT_ATOMS: atom_id res chain seq x y z
N MET A 1 26.51 -5.06 -63.36
CA MET A 1 26.04 -5.45 -62.02
C MET A 1 25.05 -6.56 -62.23
N GLU A 2 25.40 -7.78 -61.85
CA GLU A 2 24.53 -8.95 -62.02
C GLU A 2 23.23 -8.75 -61.21
N PRO A 3 22.06 -9.08 -61.77
CA PRO A 3 20.77 -8.89 -61.10
C PRO A 3 20.69 -9.59 -59.74
N GLU A 4 21.46 -10.67 -59.55
CA GLU A 4 21.57 -11.40 -58.30
C GLU A 4 22.18 -10.57 -57.15
N GLN A 5 23.15 -9.69 -57.43
CA GLN A 5 23.78 -8.85 -56.40
C GLN A 5 22.86 -7.75 -55.87
N ILE A 6 21.96 -7.24 -56.73
CA ILE A 6 20.97 -6.23 -56.34
C ILE A 6 19.92 -6.85 -55.41
N ALA A 7 19.45 -8.05 -55.74
CA ALA A 7 18.47 -8.78 -54.93
C ALA A 7 19.00 -9.09 -53.51
N ILE A 8 20.25 -9.54 -53.39
CA ILE A 8 20.88 -9.83 -52.09
C ILE A 8 21.03 -8.56 -51.24
N SER A 9 21.40 -7.45 -51.86
CA SER A 9 21.57 -6.16 -51.17
C SER A 9 20.24 -5.64 -50.61
N ILE A 10 19.17 -5.71 -51.39
CA ILE A 10 17.81 -5.29 -50.98
C ILE A 10 17.29 -6.21 -49.86
N LEU A 11 17.48 -7.52 -49.98
CA LEU A 11 17.08 -8.49 -48.95
C LEU A 11 17.78 -8.22 -47.61
N THR A 12 19.08 -7.91 -47.65
CA THR A 12 19.88 -7.62 -46.45
C THR A 12 19.40 -6.34 -45.76
N ILE A 13 19.12 -5.28 -46.52
CA ILE A 13 18.60 -4.01 -45.99
C ILE A 13 17.20 -4.22 -45.37
N ALA A 14 16.32 -4.96 -46.05
CA ALA A 14 14.97 -5.24 -45.56
C ALA A 14 14.99 -6.08 -44.27
N MET A 15 15.79 -7.14 -44.21
CA MET A 15 15.92 -8.00 -43.02
C MET A 15 16.52 -7.23 -41.84
N SER A 16 17.49 -6.35 -42.08
CA SER A 16 18.08 -5.48 -41.04
C SER A 16 17.06 -4.49 -40.46
N GLY A 17 16.21 -3.92 -41.32
CA GLY A 17 15.13 -3.02 -40.91
C GLY A 17 14.07 -3.71 -40.04
N VAL A 18 13.67 -4.94 -40.41
CA VAL A 18 12.69 -5.72 -39.64
C VAL A 18 13.25 -6.13 -38.28
N VAL A 19 14.50 -6.61 -38.22
CA VAL A 19 15.14 -6.99 -36.94
C VAL A 19 15.29 -5.77 -36.02
N SER A 20 15.76 -4.63 -36.55
CA SER A 20 15.85 -3.38 -35.79
C SER A 20 14.47 -2.91 -35.30
N GLY A 21 13.44 -3.02 -36.13
CA GLY A 21 12.06 -2.71 -35.77
C GLY A 21 11.53 -3.59 -34.64
N VAL A 22 11.74 -4.91 -34.71
CA VAL A 22 11.31 -5.86 -33.67
C VAL A 22 12.06 -5.62 -32.35
N VAL A 23 13.37 -5.37 -32.41
CA VAL A 23 14.18 -5.06 -31.23
C VAL A 23 13.73 -3.75 -30.61
N THR A 24 13.52 -2.70 -31.41
CA THR A 24 13.04 -1.39 -30.94
C THR A 24 11.66 -1.50 -30.31
N PHE A 25 10.73 -2.23 -30.94
CA PHE A 25 9.40 -2.49 -30.39
C PHE A 25 9.48 -3.22 -29.06
N ARG A 26 10.31 -4.27 -28.96
CA ARG A 26 10.52 -5.01 -27.70
C ARG A 26 11.15 -4.15 -26.61
N LEU A 27 12.11 -3.30 -26.96
CA LEU A 27 12.75 -2.37 -26.02
C LEU A 27 11.76 -1.33 -25.51
N ASN A 28 10.96 -0.73 -26.40
CA ASN A 28 9.92 0.22 -26.03
C ASN A 28 8.86 -0.44 -25.14
N ALA A 29 8.35 -1.61 -25.52
CA ALA A 29 7.39 -2.35 -24.69
C ALA A 29 7.95 -2.69 -23.29
N LYS A 30 9.23 -3.07 -23.19
CA LYS A 30 9.91 -3.30 -21.90
C LYS A 30 10.15 -2.02 -21.11
N ARG A 31 10.32 -0.87 -21.77
CA ARG A 31 10.50 0.42 -21.11
C ARG A 31 9.16 0.92 -20.56
N ASP A 32 8.10 0.81 -21.35
CA ASP A 32 6.75 1.23 -20.99
C ASP A 32 6.21 0.41 -19.82
N SER A 33 6.42 -0.91 -19.83
CA SER A 33 6.02 -1.78 -18.71
C SER A 33 6.75 -1.44 -17.41
N ARG A 34 8.04 -1.10 -17.49
CA ARG A 34 8.85 -0.67 -16.33
C ARG A 34 8.38 0.68 -15.79
N GLN A 35 8.13 1.65 -16.66
CA GLN A 35 7.63 2.95 -16.26
C GLN A 35 6.26 2.83 -15.59
N LEU A 36 5.36 2.04 -16.17
CA LEU A 36 4.06 1.73 -15.57
C LEU A 36 4.23 1.11 -14.18
N ARG A 37 5.09 0.09 -14.04
CA ARG A 37 5.30 -0.58 -12.75
C ARG A 37 5.88 0.37 -11.70
N ARG A 38 6.79 1.27 -12.06
CA ARG A 38 7.27 2.33 -11.14
C ARG A 38 6.16 3.27 -10.69
N GLN A 39 5.32 3.74 -11.60
CA GLN A 39 4.18 4.60 -11.27
C GLN A 39 3.20 3.88 -10.33
N LYS A 40 2.93 2.59 -10.56
CA LYS A 40 2.08 1.79 -9.68
C LYS A 40 2.69 1.56 -8.31
N LEU A 41 4.02 1.43 -8.21
CA LEU A 41 4.72 1.32 -6.92
C LEU A 41 4.62 2.62 -6.11
N GLU A 42 4.69 3.78 -6.78
CA GLU A 42 4.47 5.09 -6.14
C GLU A 42 3.03 5.23 -5.66
N SER A 43 2.05 4.88 -6.50
CA SER A 43 0.63 4.87 -6.11
C SER A 43 0.37 3.93 -4.93
N LEU A 44 1.05 2.77 -4.89
CA LEU A 44 0.95 1.81 -3.79
C LEU A 44 1.46 2.41 -2.48
N PHE A 45 2.61 3.08 -2.52
CA PHE A 45 3.18 3.76 -1.36
C PHE A 45 2.24 4.84 -0.82
N GLN A 46 1.67 5.67 -1.71
CA GLN A 46 0.73 6.71 -1.33
C GLN A 46 -0.56 6.13 -0.73
N ALA A 47 -1.11 5.07 -1.34
CA ALA A 47 -2.29 4.38 -0.84
C ALA A 47 -2.05 3.76 0.55
N PHE A 48 -0.90 3.12 0.76
CA PHE A 48 -0.54 2.56 2.06
C PHE A 48 -0.41 3.64 3.14
N ASN A 49 0.34 4.71 2.88
CA ASN A 49 0.50 5.79 3.87
C ASN A 49 -0.83 6.49 4.19
N GLY A 50 -1.66 6.73 3.16
CA GLY A 50 -3.00 7.27 3.35
C GLY A 50 -3.84 6.38 4.26
N TYR A 51 -3.80 5.07 4.00
CA TYR A 51 -4.54 4.10 4.81
C TYR A 51 -4.04 4.00 6.26
N VAL A 52 -2.72 3.99 6.49
CA VAL A 52 -2.14 4.00 7.85
C VAL A 52 -2.53 5.28 8.59
N THR A 53 -2.50 6.43 7.91
CA THR A 53 -2.91 7.73 8.48
C THR A 53 -4.39 7.73 8.85
N GLN A 54 -5.24 7.14 8.01
CA GLN A 54 -6.67 6.95 8.30
C GLN A 54 -6.88 6.09 9.56
N LEU A 55 -6.17 4.95 9.66
CA LEU A 55 -6.25 4.10 10.85
C LEU A 55 -5.83 4.85 12.12
N GLY A 56 -4.74 5.61 12.06
CA GLY A 56 -4.29 6.47 13.17
C GLY A 56 -5.34 7.50 13.57
N SER A 57 -5.95 8.16 12.58
CA SER A 57 -7.01 9.16 12.80
C SER A 57 -8.25 8.55 13.48
N HIS A 58 -8.53 7.28 13.21
CA HIS A 58 -9.60 6.55 13.90
C HIS A 58 -9.21 6.09 15.30
N TRP A 59 -7.99 5.56 15.50
CA TRP A 59 -7.58 4.95 16.77
C TRP A 59 -7.20 5.95 17.85
N ILE A 60 -6.54 7.07 17.48
CA ILE A 60 -6.02 8.05 18.44
C ILE A 60 -7.11 8.63 19.36
N PRO A 61 -8.27 9.08 18.85
CA PRO A 61 -9.35 9.55 19.72
C PRO A 61 -9.84 8.47 20.68
N HIS A 62 -9.99 7.22 20.23
CA HIS A 62 -10.41 6.13 21.10
C HIS A 62 -9.37 5.77 22.17
N MET A 63 -8.08 5.86 21.86
CA MET A 63 -7.03 5.72 22.87
C MET A 63 -7.10 6.84 23.92
N ALA A 64 -7.50 8.06 23.55
CA ALA A 64 -7.71 9.15 24.49
C ALA A 64 -8.92 8.88 25.41
N VAL A 65 -9.97 8.21 24.91
CA VAL A 65 -11.10 7.73 25.74
C VAL A 65 -10.63 6.68 26.74
N MET A 66 -9.87 5.67 26.29
CA MET A 66 -9.33 4.64 27.19
C MET A 66 -8.39 5.22 28.26
N ALA A 67 -7.74 6.34 27.96
CA ALA A 67 -6.90 7.07 28.91
C ALA A 67 -7.69 8.01 29.84
N GLY A 68 -9.03 8.05 29.73
CA GLY A 68 -9.89 8.93 30.52
C GLY A 68 -9.73 10.43 30.21
N LYS A 69 -9.15 10.78 29.05
CA LYS A 69 -8.87 12.18 28.69
C LYS A 69 -10.05 12.88 28.02
N ILE A 70 -10.86 12.12 27.28
CA ILE A 70 -12.06 12.59 26.58
C ILE A 70 -13.16 11.54 26.73
N ASP A 71 -14.40 11.93 26.51
CA ASP A 71 -15.51 10.98 26.45
C ASP A 71 -15.70 10.39 25.03
N TYR A 72 -16.55 9.37 24.93
CA TYR A 72 -16.84 8.70 23.66
C TYR A 72 -17.49 9.60 22.61
N ASN A 73 -18.31 10.58 23.01
CA ASN A 73 -18.98 11.47 22.06
C ASN A 73 -17.97 12.45 21.45
N ALA A 74 -17.07 13.00 22.27
CA ALA A 74 -15.96 13.82 21.82
C ALA A 74 -15.05 13.04 20.85
N ALA A 75 -14.77 11.77 21.14
CA ALA A 75 -14.00 10.92 20.22
C ALA A 75 -14.74 10.70 18.89
N LEU A 76 -16.05 10.44 18.92
CA LEU A 76 -16.86 10.30 17.71
C LEU A 76 -16.86 11.59 16.89
N ASP A 77 -17.04 12.74 17.53
CA ASP A 77 -16.98 14.04 16.86
C ASP A 77 -15.62 14.30 16.21
N MET A 78 -14.51 13.92 16.88
CA MET A 78 -13.17 14.03 16.31
C MET A 78 -13.01 13.13 15.08
N THR A 79 -13.48 11.87 15.15
CA THR A 79 -13.44 10.96 14.00
C THR A 79 -14.34 11.41 12.85
N ALA A 80 -15.51 11.98 13.15
CA ALA A 80 -16.45 12.48 12.14
C ALA A 80 -15.94 13.76 11.46
N LYS A 81 -15.30 14.68 12.21
CA LYS A 81 -14.66 15.88 11.65
C LYS A 81 -13.41 15.55 10.84
N GLY A 82 -12.70 14.48 11.21
CA GLY A 82 -11.53 13.97 10.50
C GLY A 82 -11.87 13.16 9.25
N ALA A 83 -13.11 12.65 9.14
CA ALA A 83 -13.59 11.92 7.96
C ALA A 83 -13.80 12.88 6.79
N THR A 84 -12.73 13.14 6.03
CA THR A 84 -12.85 13.73 4.69
C THR A 84 -13.47 12.72 3.74
N VAL A 85 -13.97 13.16 2.57
CA VAL A 85 -14.37 12.24 1.48
C VAL A 85 -13.10 11.52 1.04
N GLU A 86 -12.85 10.37 1.65
CA GLU A 86 -11.55 9.77 1.59
C GLU A 86 -11.29 9.14 0.22
N PRO A 87 -10.07 9.29 -0.32
CA PRO A 87 -9.63 8.42 -1.40
C PRO A 87 -9.76 6.98 -0.95
N ARG A 88 -10.19 6.09 -1.85
CA ARG A 88 -10.29 4.63 -1.64
C ARG A 88 -8.90 3.99 -1.46
N HIS A 89 -8.22 4.38 -0.39
CA HIS A 89 -6.82 4.05 -0.11
C HIS A 89 -6.66 2.55 0.08
N PHE A 90 -7.55 1.93 0.84
CA PHE A 90 -7.53 0.49 1.06
C PHE A 90 -7.81 -0.30 -0.22
N GLU A 91 -8.84 0.06 -0.98
CA GLU A 91 -9.17 -0.64 -2.23
C GLU A 91 -8.07 -0.46 -3.28
N THR A 92 -7.44 0.73 -3.32
CA THR A 92 -6.29 0.97 -4.19
C THR A 92 -5.09 0.13 -3.77
N LEU A 93 -4.81 0.07 -2.46
CA LEU A 93 -3.75 -0.76 -1.89
C LEU A 93 -3.95 -2.24 -2.25
N GLU A 94 -5.14 -2.78 -1.98
CA GLU A 94 -5.49 -4.17 -2.26
C GLU A 94 -5.37 -4.50 -3.75
N MET A 95 -5.94 -3.65 -4.62
CA MET A 95 -5.84 -3.83 -6.07
C MET A 95 -4.39 -3.82 -6.57
N LEU A 96 -3.56 -2.88 -6.08
CA LEU A 96 -2.18 -2.74 -6.54
C LEU A 96 -1.30 -3.92 -6.09
N VAL A 97 -1.48 -4.40 -4.86
CA VAL A 97 -0.81 -5.61 -4.37
C VAL A 97 -1.23 -6.82 -5.21
N ALA A 98 -2.55 -7.02 -5.41
CA ALA A 98 -3.06 -8.18 -6.14
C ALA A 98 -2.60 -8.24 -7.60
N ILE A 99 -2.52 -7.09 -8.29
CA ILE A 99 -2.22 -7.05 -9.73
C ILE A 99 -0.72 -6.88 -10.03
N TYR A 100 -0.02 -6.01 -9.30
CA TYR A 100 1.33 -5.55 -9.67
C TYR A 100 2.45 -6.00 -8.73
N PHE A 101 2.13 -6.26 -7.46
CA PHE A 101 3.11 -6.54 -6.41
C PHE A 101 2.66 -7.67 -5.46
N PRO A 102 2.36 -8.87 -5.99
CA PRO A 102 1.88 -9.99 -5.18
C PRO A 102 2.85 -10.41 -4.07
N GLU A 103 4.14 -10.10 -4.23
CA GLU A 103 5.17 -10.32 -3.20
C GLU A 103 4.90 -9.55 -1.90
N LEU A 104 4.10 -8.48 -1.96
CA LEU A 104 3.73 -7.65 -0.82
C LEU A 104 2.46 -8.14 -0.09
N GLN A 105 1.80 -9.19 -0.60
CA GLN A 105 0.56 -9.73 -0.01
C GLN A 105 0.72 -10.06 1.48
N GLY A 106 1.85 -10.67 1.88
CA GLY A 106 2.10 -11.00 3.28
C GLY A 106 2.14 -9.79 4.21
N HIS A 107 2.56 -8.62 3.72
CA HIS A 107 2.50 -7.38 4.50
C HIS A 107 1.07 -6.84 4.61
N LEU A 108 0.28 -6.95 3.53
CA LEU A 108 -1.13 -6.57 3.53
C LEU A 108 -1.96 -7.44 4.49
N ASP A 109 -1.72 -8.76 4.52
CA ASP A 109 -2.40 -9.68 5.42
C ASP A 109 -2.08 -9.39 6.89
N ARG A 110 -0.82 -9.05 7.19
CA ARG A 110 -0.39 -8.59 8.52
C ARG A 110 -1.11 -7.30 8.92
N LEU A 111 -1.25 -6.34 8.01
CA LEU A 111 -1.98 -5.09 8.25
C LEU A 111 -3.45 -5.35 8.59
N LEU A 112 -4.10 -6.21 7.80
CA LEU A 112 -5.50 -6.59 8.02
C LEU A 112 -5.71 -7.31 9.35
N THR A 113 -4.80 -8.21 9.70
CA THR A 113 -4.82 -8.92 10.99
C THR A 113 -4.66 -7.94 12.16
N LEU A 114 -3.71 -7.01 12.04
CA LEU A 114 -3.48 -5.98 13.05
C LEU A 114 -4.69 -5.06 13.21
N ARG A 115 -5.29 -4.62 12.09
CA ARG A 115 -6.51 -3.81 12.08
C ARG A 115 -7.65 -4.53 12.78
N LYS A 116 -7.87 -5.80 12.46
CA LYS A 116 -8.91 -6.61 13.09
C LYS A 116 -8.70 -6.66 14.61
N ARG A 117 -7.48 -6.97 15.06
CA ARG A 117 -7.15 -7.03 16.48
C ARG A 117 -7.38 -5.69 17.19
N ALA A 118 -6.99 -4.58 16.55
CA ALA A 118 -7.25 -3.24 17.09
C ALA A 118 -8.77 -2.97 17.22
N ASN A 119 -9.55 -3.29 16.20
CA ASN A 119 -11.01 -3.16 16.23
C ASN A 119 -11.64 -4.02 17.33
N ASP A 120 -11.18 -5.26 17.51
CA ASP A 120 -11.68 -6.14 18.57
C ASP A 120 -11.44 -5.51 19.96
N ILE A 121 -10.27 -4.87 20.19
CA ILE A 121 -9.97 -4.15 21.43
C ILE A 121 -10.90 -2.94 21.61
N LEU A 122 -11.13 -2.16 20.55
CA LEU A 122 -12.04 -1.01 20.56
C LEU A 122 -13.47 -1.43 20.91
N GLU A 123 -13.97 -2.50 20.27
CA GLU A 123 -15.31 -3.04 20.49
C GLU A 123 -15.46 -3.59 21.91
N GLN A 124 -14.47 -4.33 22.40
CA GLN A 124 -14.47 -4.84 23.77
C GLN A 124 -14.56 -3.70 24.79
N HIS A 125 -13.70 -2.67 24.67
CA HIS A 125 -13.74 -1.52 25.57
C HIS A 125 -15.08 -0.78 25.48
N LYS A 126 -15.62 -0.62 24.26
CA LYS A 126 -16.92 0.01 24.03
C LYS A 126 -18.06 -0.76 24.70
N SER A 127 -18.05 -2.09 24.66
CA SER A 127 -19.06 -2.93 25.32
C SER A 127 -19.02 -2.74 26.83
N VAL A 128 -17.83 -2.83 27.44
CA VAL A 128 -17.66 -2.65 28.89
C VAL A 128 -18.09 -1.24 29.32
N CYS A 129 -17.72 -0.20 28.55
CA CYS A 129 -18.17 1.16 28.83
C CYS A 129 -19.69 1.34 28.73
N ARG A 130 -20.35 0.62 27.83
CA ARG A 130 -21.82 0.67 27.68
C ARG A 130 -22.52 0.01 28.86
N GLU A 131 -21.98 -1.08 29.38
CA GLU A 131 -22.59 -1.87 30.45
C GLU A 131 -22.31 -1.28 31.84
N SER A 132 -21.08 -0.82 32.08
CA SER A 132 -20.60 -0.40 33.40
C SER A 132 -20.37 1.10 33.54
N GLY A 133 -20.55 1.88 32.46
CA GLY A 133 -20.20 3.30 32.41
C GLY A 133 -18.69 3.54 32.23
N PRO A 134 -18.22 4.77 32.46
CA PRO A 134 -16.79 5.08 32.44
C PRO A 134 -16.04 4.18 33.42
N HIS A 135 -15.09 3.38 32.91
CA HIS A 135 -14.31 2.43 33.69
C HIS A 135 -12.82 2.61 33.40
N ASP A 136 -11.98 1.92 34.16
CA ASP A 136 -10.55 1.91 33.92
C ASP A 136 -10.21 1.24 32.59
N GLY A 137 -9.88 2.06 31.58
CA GLY A 137 -9.44 1.63 30.25
C GLY A 137 -7.96 1.25 30.18
N SER A 138 -7.22 1.21 31.30
CA SER A 138 -5.77 0.98 31.34
C SER A 138 -5.33 -0.28 30.58
N ARG A 139 -6.08 -1.38 30.72
CA ARG A 139 -5.82 -2.64 30.02
C ARG A 139 -5.98 -2.48 28.51
N SER A 140 -7.13 -1.99 28.04
CA SER A 140 -7.39 -1.77 26.61
C SER A 140 -6.42 -0.77 26.00
N LEU A 141 -6.04 0.28 26.76
CA LEU A 141 -5.04 1.25 26.36
C LEU A 141 -3.67 0.61 26.16
N SER A 142 -3.23 -0.27 27.07
CA SER A 142 -1.95 -0.98 26.91
C SER A 142 -1.94 -1.87 25.66
N MET A 143 -3.06 -2.54 25.36
CA MET A 143 -3.21 -3.38 24.18
C MET A 143 -3.22 -2.55 22.89
N MET A 144 -3.92 -1.42 22.88
CA MET A 144 -3.91 -0.48 21.76
C MET A 144 -2.53 0.15 21.53
N ARG A 145 -1.80 0.47 22.59
CA ARG A 145 -0.40 0.95 22.47
C ARG A 145 0.48 -0.11 21.83
N ALA A 146 0.37 -1.37 22.25
CA ALA A 146 1.10 -2.47 21.62
C ALA A 146 0.72 -2.64 20.14
N ALA A 147 -0.56 -2.52 19.80
CA ALA A 147 -1.03 -2.56 18.42
C ALA A 147 -0.49 -1.38 17.59
N SER A 148 -0.44 -0.16 18.15
CA SER A 148 0.16 1.01 17.51
C SER A 148 1.64 0.81 17.25
N THR A 149 2.41 0.32 18.22
CA THR A 149 3.84 0.02 18.03
C THR A 149 4.06 -1.06 16.97
N GLU A 150 3.18 -2.06 16.90
CA GLU A 150 3.23 -3.06 15.84
C GLU A 150 2.90 -2.46 14.46
N LEU A 151 1.99 -1.50 14.38
CA LEU A 151 1.68 -0.76 13.15
C LEU A 151 2.89 0.04 12.67
N ASP A 152 3.57 0.76 13.57
CA ASP A 152 4.78 1.52 13.25
C ASP A 152 5.88 0.61 12.67
N LYS A 153 6.06 -0.57 13.28
CA LYS A 153 7.01 -1.57 12.78
C LYS A 153 6.59 -2.12 11.41
N LEU A 154 5.31 -2.41 11.23
CA LEU A 154 4.78 -2.90 9.96
C LEU A 154 4.93 -1.86 8.85
N GLU A 155 4.74 -0.58 9.15
CA GLU A 155 4.98 0.52 8.23
C GLU A 155 6.44 0.56 7.77
N GLU A 156 7.39 0.43 8.69
CA GLU A 156 8.81 0.39 8.30
C GLU A 156 9.15 -0.88 7.51
N ASP A 157 8.64 -2.05 7.92
CA ASP A 157 8.80 -3.31 7.17
C ASP A 157 8.28 -3.16 5.72
N PHE A 158 7.11 -2.53 5.54
CA PHE A 158 6.50 -2.31 4.24
C PHE A 158 7.31 -1.32 3.38
N ARG A 159 7.83 -0.24 3.99
CA ARG A 159 8.74 0.72 3.32
C ARG A 159 10.01 0.04 2.82
N VAL A 160 10.60 -0.84 3.64
CA VAL A 160 11.76 -1.64 3.23
C VAL A 160 11.40 -2.56 2.07
N ALA A 161 10.24 -3.22 2.11
CA ALA A 161 9.78 -4.08 1.02
C ALA A 161 9.54 -3.31 -0.30
N ILE A 162 8.93 -2.13 -0.24
CA ILE A 162 8.77 -1.23 -1.41
C ILE A 162 10.13 -0.83 -1.99
N ARG A 163 11.11 -0.49 -1.14
CA ARG A 163 12.47 -0.16 -1.61
C ARG A 163 13.13 -1.35 -2.29
N ALA A 164 12.92 -2.57 -1.77
CA ALA A 164 13.42 -3.79 -2.38
C ALA A 164 12.79 -4.02 -3.77
N GLU A 165 11.48 -3.80 -3.91
CA GLU A 165 10.78 -3.87 -5.21
C GLU A 165 11.30 -2.80 -6.18
N ALA A 166 11.47 -1.56 -5.72
CA ALA A 166 12.07 -0.50 -6.55
C ALA A 166 13.49 -0.86 -7.03
N ALA A 167 14.30 -1.48 -6.17
CA ALA A 167 15.64 -1.93 -6.52
C ALA A 167 15.64 -3.08 -7.55
N LYS A 168 14.62 -3.95 -7.57
CA LYS A 168 14.45 -4.97 -8.61
C LYS A 168 14.18 -4.31 -9.97
N LEU A 169 13.27 -3.33 -10.01
CA LEU A 169 12.94 -2.57 -11.22
C LEU A 169 14.15 -1.81 -11.81
N ASN A 170 15.10 -1.44 -10.97
CA ASN A 170 16.32 -0.74 -11.38
C ASN A 170 17.47 -1.66 -11.80
N ARG A 171 17.46 -2.94 -11.40
CA ARG A 171 18.52 -3.92 -11.71
C ARG A 171 18.31 -4.66 -13.03
N GLU A 172 17.12 -4.66 -13.60
CA GLU A 172 16.84 -5.24 -14.93
C GLU A 172 17.35 -4.36 -16.10
N VAL A 173 18.46 -3.64 -15.91
CA VAL A 173 19.14 -2.80 -16.91
C VAL A 173 20.20 -3.60 -17.63
#